data_AF-A0A6I1F266-F1
#
_entry.id   AF-A0A6I1F266-F1
#
_cell.length_a   1.000
_cell.length_b   1.000
_cell.length_c   1.000
_cell.angle_alpha   90.00
_cell.angle_beta   90.00
_cell.angle_gamma   90.00
#
_symmetry.space_group_name_H-M   'P 1'
#
loop_
_entity.id
_entity.type
_entity.pdbx_description
1 polymer ?
#
loop_
_entity_poly.entity_id
_entity_poly.type
_entity_poly.pdbx_seq_one_letter_code
_entity_poly.pdbx_strand_id
1 'polypeptide(L)' 'MNQYTIQFSCGQINYIQKFFADYQDAFVTTNSEMISKLRANILVKTKLQKEEAQKYLEKIFKQSKYGCALHFSTEIVD' A
#
# COMPACT_ATOMS: atom_id res chain seq x y z
N MET A 1 7.55 -7.70 15.58
CA MET A 1 7.02 -7.33 14.24
C MET A 1 7.03 -5.83 14.18
N ASN A 2 7.51 -5.29 13.08
CA ASN A 2 7.54 -3.86 12.89
C ASN A 2 6.20 -3.38 12.34
N GLN A 3 5.84 -2.13 12.64
CA GLN A 3 4.64 -1.49 12.12
C GLN A 3 5.00 -0.13 11.54
N TYR A 4 4.56 0.13 10.32
CA TYR A 4 4.80 1.37 9.60
C TYR A 4 3.55 1.79 8.83
N THR A 5 3.43 3.07 8.52
CA THR A 5 2.39 3.55 7.62
C THR A 5 3.02 3.96 6.29
N ILE A 6 2.47 3.43 5.19
CA ILE A 6 2.87 3.79 3.84
C ILE A 6 1.69 4.51 3.20
N GLN A 7 1.88 5.79 2.90
CA GLN A 7 0.89 6.58 2.20
C GLN A 7 1.04 6.38 0.69
N PHE A 8 -0.05 5.99 0.05
CA PHE A 8 -0.17 5.93 -1.39
C PHE A 8 -0.87 7.19 -1.89
N SER A 9 -0.29 7.83 -2.90
CA SER A 9 -0.92 8.92 -3.64
C SER A 9 -1.22 8.46 -5.06
N CYS A 10 -2.48 8.54 -5.48
CA CYS A 10 -2.92 8.11 -6.80
C CYS A 10 -4.18 8.87 -7.24
N GLY A 11 -4.26 9.22 -8.53
CA GLY A 11 -5.46 9.83 -9.12
C GLY A 11 -6.69 8.93 -9.12
N GLN A 12 -6.52 7.63 -8.89
CA GLN A 12 -7.60 6.64 -8.79
C GLN A 12 -7.50 5.88 -7.45
N ILE A 13 -7.55 6.60 -6.33
CA ILE A 13 -7.32 6.04 -4.99
C ILE A 13 -8.27 4.87 -4.62
N ASN A 14 -9.47 4.84 -5.20
CA ASN A 14 -10.41 3.74 -5.02
C ASN A 14 -9.84 2.38 -5.43
N TYR A 15 -8.89 2.35 -6.37
CA TYR A 15 -8.22 1.11 -6.78
C TYR A 15 -7.20 0.61 -5.75
N ILE A 16 -6.52 1.52 -5.06
CA ILE A 16 -5.68 1.18 -3.90
C ILE A 16 -6.54 0.57 -2.81
N GLN A 17 -7.66 1.21 -2.47
CA GLN A 17 -8.58 0.71 -1.44
C GLN A 17 -9.15 -0.67 -1.81
N LYS A 18 -9.64 -0.84 -3.05
CA LYS A 18 -10.16 -2.13 -3.52
C LYS A 18 -9.11 -3.23 -3.51
N PHE A 19 -7.85 -2.91 -3.80
CA PHE A 19 -6.77 -3.89 -3.72
C PHE A 19 -6.49 -4.31 -2.27
N PHE A 20 -6.30 -3.34 -1.37
CA PHE A 20 -5.90 -3.62 0.01
C PHE A 20 -7.04 -4.06 0.93
N ALA A 21 -8.31 -3.88 0.55
CA ALA A 21 -9.46 -4.36 1.31
C ALA A 21 -9.47 -5.90 1.42
N ASP A 22 -9.10 -6.59 0.34
CA ASP A 22 -9.08 -8.05 0.26
C ASP A 22 -7.66 -8.62 0.24
N TYR A 23 -6.63 -7.77 0.42
CA TYR A 23 -5.25 -8.21 0.36
C TYR A 23 -4.89 -9.03 1.61
N GLN A 24 -4.48 -10.28 1.37
CA GLN A 24 -3.94 -11.16 2.39
C GLN A 24 -2.63 -11.75 1.91
N ASP A 25 -1.62 -11.73 2.78
CA ASP A 25 -0.30 -12.27 2.49
C ASP A 25 0.33 -12.87 3.76
N ALA A 26 1.17 -13.87 3.57
CA ALA A 26 1.81 -14.60 4.67
C ALA A 26 2.93 -13.78 5.35
N PHE A 27 3.48 -12.78 4.67
CA PHE A 27 4.64 -11.98 5.10
C PHE A 27 4.25 -10.57 5.55
N VAL A 28 3.11 -10.06 5.08
CA VAL A 28 2.66 -8.69 5.34
C VAL A 28 1.17 -8.65 5.68
N THR A 29 0.83 -8.04 6.81
CA THR A 29 -0.56 -7.68 7.14
C THR A 29 -0.78 -6.20 6.83
N THR A 30 -1.81 -5.89 6.06
CA THR A 30 -2.16 -4.52 5.69
C THR A 30 -3.51 -4.11 6.24
N ASN A 31 -3.66 -2.86 6.64
CA ASN A 31 -4.96 -2.21 6.86
C ASN A 31 -4.97 -0.87 6.14
N SER A 32 -5.99 -0.62 5.32
CA SER A 32 -6.07 0.60 4.49
C SER A 32 -7.03 1.62 5.08
N GLU A 33 -6.60 2.86 5.18
CA GLU A 33 -7.40 4.02 5.58
C GLU A 33 -7.35 5.08 4.49
N MET A 34 -8.51 5.59 4.06
CA MET A 34 -8.55 6.67 3.07
C MET A 34 -8.38 8.02 3.76
N ILE A 35 -7.37 8.78 3.36
CA ILE A 35 -7.09 10.12 3.92
C ILE A 35 -7.74 11.21 3.06
N SER A 36 -7.80 11.01 1.75
CA SER A 36 -8.49 11.91 0.82
C SER A 36 -8.83 11.21 -0.49
N LYS A 37 -9.45 11.94 -1.42
CA LYS A 37 -9.72 11.47 -2.79
C LYS A 37 -8.46 11.10 -3.59
N LEU A 38 -7.28 11.46 -3.12
CA LEU A 38 -6.00 11.19 -3.78
C LEU A 38 -5.01 10.41 -2.92
N ARG A 39 -5.30 10.19 -1.63
CA ARG A 39 -4.36 9.62 -0.66
C ARG A 39 -4.99 8.55 0.21
N ALA A 40 -4.27 7.47 0.43
CA ALA A 40 -4.64 6.41 1.36
C ALA A 40 -3.42 5.95 2.15
N ASN A 41 -3.60 5.76 3.45
CA ASN A 41 -2.60 5.21 4.34
C ASN A 41 -2.79 3.70 4.42
N ILE A 42 -1.72 2.96 4.16
CA ILE A 42 -1.67 1.52 4.38
C ILE A 42 -0.84 1.30 5.63
N LEU A 43 -1.47 0.87 6.71
CA LEU A 43 -0.79 0.40 7.91
C LEU A 43 -0.27 -1.00 7.62
N VAL A 44 1.02 -1.20 7.81
CA VAL A 44 1.74 -2.39 7.41
C VAL A 44 2.38 -3.01 8.63
N LYS A 45 2.04 -4.26 8.93
CA LYS A 45 2.71 -5.06 9.96
C LYS A 45 3.51 -6.16 9.28
N THR A 46 4.83 -6.14 9.44
CA THR A 46 5.72 -7.11 8.79
C THR A 46 7.03 -7.29 9.57
N LYS A 47 7.83 -8.29 9.18
CA LYS A 47 9.21 -8.47 9.65
C LYS A 47 10.22 -7.74 8.76
N LEU A 48 9.81 -7.29 7.58
CA LEU A 48 10.65 -6.53 6.65
C LEU A 48 11.02 -5.15 7.24
N GLN A 49 12.14 -4.60 6.76
CA GLN A 49 12.49 -3.21 7.07
C GLN A 49 11.59 -2.24 6.30
N LYS A 50 11.55 -0.96 6.71
CA LYS A 50 10.63 0.06 6.18
C LYS A 50 10.70 0.16 4.65
N GLU A 51 11.89 0.29 4.10
CA GLU A 51 12.14 0.48 2.67
C GLU A 51 11.84 -0.79 1.87
N GLU A 52 12.11 -1.96 2.45
CA GLU A 52 11.78 -3.25 1.84
C GLU A 52 10.27 -3.47 1.79
N ALA A 53 9.56 -3.14 2.87
CA ALA A 53 8.11 -3.22 2.93
C ALA A 53 7.45 -2.28 1.91
N GLN A 54 7.97 -1.06 1.77
CA GLN A 54 7.52 -0.10 0.76
C GLN A 54 7.68 -0.67 -0.65
N LYS A 55 8.90 -1.07 -1.03
CA LYS A 55 9.17 -1.65 -2.36
C LYS A 55 8.34 -2.90 -2.62
N TYR A 56 8.13 -3.73 -1.60
CA TYR A 56 7.30 -4.91 -1.70
C TYR A 56 5.84 -4.55 -2.04
N LEU A 57 5.25 -3.62 -1.30
CA LEU A 57 3.88 -3.15 -1.51
C LEU A 57 3.70 -2.45 -2.87
N GLU A 58 4.67 -1.66 -3.30
CA GLU A 58 4.68 -1.06 -4.64
C GLU A 58 4.67 -2.14 -5.73
N LYS A 59 5.52 -3.17 -5.59
CA LYS A 59 5.65 -4.24 -6.56
C LYS A 59 4.36 -5.05 -6.67
N ILE A 60 3.78 -5.49 -5.56
CA ILE A 60 2.55 -6.29 -5.60
C ILE A 60 1.37 -5.47 -6.15
N PHE A 61 1.29 -4.18 -5.81
CA PHE A 61 0.20 -3.34 -6.28
C PHE A 61 0.33 -3.13 -7.78
N LYS A 62 1.55 -2.85 -8.27
CA LYS A 62 1.84 -2.70 -9.70
C LYS A 62 1.58 -3.99 -10.49
N GLN A 63 1.77 -5.16 -9.89
CA GLN A 63 1.46 -6.45 -10.52
C GLN A 63 -0.03 -6.82 -10.46
N SER A 64 -0.82 -6.11 -9.66
CA SER A 64 -2.26 -6.36 -9.58
C SER A 64 -3.01 -5.85 -10.81
N LYS A 65 -4.23 -6.37 -11.00
CA LYS A 65 -5.18 -5.87 -12.02
C LYS A 65 -5.52 -4.38 -11.86
N TYR A 66 -5.25 -3.81 -10.70
CA TYR A 66 -5.52 -2.41 -10.38
C TYR A 66 -4.32 -1.53 -10.74
N GLY A 67 -3.10 -1.92 -10.32
CA GLY A 67 -1.92 -1.04 -10.37
C GLY A 67 -1.10 -1.06 -11.66
N CYS A 68 -1.34 -2.01 -12.58
CA CYS A 68 -0.49 -2.19 -13.77
C CYS A 68 -0.39 -0.93 -14.66
N ALA A 69 -1.49 -0.19 -14.82
CA ALA A 69 -1.54 1.04 -15.63
C ALA A 69 -1.67 2.33 -14.80
N LEU A 70 -1.60 2.24 -13.47
CA LEU A 70 -1.75 3.39 -12.60
C LEU A 70 -0.40 4.07 -12.33
N HIS A 71 -0.37 5.38 -12.52
CA HIS A 71 0.65 6.21 -11.89
C HIS A 71 0.29 6.43 -10.43
N PHE A 72 1.19 6.05 -9.54
CA PHE A 72 1.09 6.26 -8.10
C PHE A 72 2.47 6.58 -7.53
N SER A 73 2.49 7.24 -6.38
CA SER A 73 3.68 7.40 -5.56
C SER A 73 3.41 6.85 -4.16
N THR A 74 4.47 6.41 -3.50
CA THR A 74 4.40 5.98 -2.10
C THR A 74 5.42 6.73 -1.25
N GLU A 75 5.06 6.97 0.00
CA GLU A 75 5.94 7.56 1.00
C GLU A 75 5.72 6.89 2.35
N ILE A 76 6.80 6.73 3.12
CA ILE A 76 6.71 6.25 4.50
C ILE A 76 6.37 7.47 5.37
N VAL A 77 5.29 7.35 6.12
CA VAL A 77 4.83 8.34 7.10
C VAL A 77 4.84 7.64 8.46
N ASP A 78 5.79 7.98 9.33
CA ASP A 78 5.84 7.47 10.71
C ASP A 78 4.70 8.07 11.55
#